data_AF-A0A950X965-F1
#
_entry.id   AF-A0A950X965-F1
#
_cell.length_a   1.000
_cell.length_b   1.000
_cell.length_c   1.000
_cell.angle_alpha   90.00
_cell.angle_beta   90.00
_cell.angle_gamma   90.00
#
_symmetry.space_group_name_H-M   'P 1'
#
loop_
_entity.id
_entity.type
_entity.pdbx_description
1 polymer ?
#
loop_
_entity_poly.entity_id
_entity_poly.type
_entity_poly.pdbx_seq_one_letter_code
_entity_poly.pdbx_strand_id
1 'polypeptide(L)'
;MEIERGLTAEFATSKISLPHSKKPLVFHSDGTYDKAAWQRAMQDNGPAARLGDEIQITRVEIESNKILLEINGGTRSGHWYDHVQVGVGGTSSPVHTNQNGQPVNGSHIALVFPGSVPSLKAAEIRQMLAPIFDFEKHTAAEQYVDKLPEPIKKAIKEQRPVEGMDRDQVLLALGKPHSKSRETDKDGDEIEDWIYGEPPGKMTFVRFNEGKVVKIQESYANVGGVTAPPLPPPR
;
A
#
# COMPACT_ATOMS: atom_id res chain seq x y z
N MET A 1 -2.73 -0.03 -10.77
CA MET A 1 -2.21 1.35 -10.60
C MET A 1 -3.04 2.34 -9.74
N GLU A 2 -4.18 1.98 -9.14
CA GLU A 2 -4.66 2.65 -7.90
C GLU A 2 -4.87 1.61 -6.79
N ILE A 3 -5.57 0.53 -7.13
CA ILE A 3 -5.75 -0.69 -6.31
C ILE A 3 -4.41 -1.24 -5.81
N GLU A 4 -3.48 -1.55 -6.73
CA GLU A 4 -2.17 -2.11 -6.37
C GLU A 4 -1.40 -1.19 -5.43
N ARG A 5 -1.40 0.14 -5.67
CA ARG A 5 -0.68 1.09 -4.83
C ARG A 5 -1.36 1.29 -3.47
N GLY A 6 -2.69 1.18 -3.42
CA GLY A 6 -3.49 1.40 -2.22
C GLY A 6 -3.61 0.18 -1.30
N LEU A 7 -3.39 -1.03 -1.82
CA LEU A 7 -3.42 -2.29 -1.05
C LEU A 7 -2.04 -2.92 -0.85
N THR A 8 -1.05 -2.65 -1.72
CA THR A 8 0.31 -3.17 -1.51
C THR A 8 0.95 -2.45 -0.32
N ALA A 9 1.58 -3.23 0.57
CA ALA A 9 2.11 -2.81 1.86
C ALA A 9 1.05 -2.39 2.89
N GLU A 10 -0.22 -2.72 2.66
CA GLU A 10 -1.28 -2.53 3.64
C GLU A 10 -1.20 -3.59 4.74
N PHE A 11 -1.37 -3.14 5.99
CA PHE A 11 -1.41 -4.00 7.16
C PHE A 11 -2.85 -4.20 7.60
N ALA A 12 -3.15 -5.40 8.09
CA ALA A 12 -4.43 -5.72 8.70
C ALA A 12 -4.24 -6.67 9.87
N THR A 13 -5.24 -6.79 10.72
CA THR A 13 -5.30 -7.85 11.74
C THR A 13 -6.16 -8.99 11.25
N SER A 14 -5.68 -10.22 11.35
CA SER A 14 -6.44 -11.40 10.96
C SER A 14 -7.60 -11.64 11.93
N LYS A 15 -8.84 -11.66 11.42
CA LYS A 15 -10.06 -11.95 12.20
C LYS A 15 -10.36 -13.45 12.29
N ILE A 16 -9.56 -14.26 11.62
CA ILE A 16 -9.61 -15.72 11.62
C ILE A 16 -8.19 -16.28 11.63
N SER A 17 -8.03 -17.57 11.94
CA SER A 17 -6.77 -18.25 11.66
C SER A 17 -6.67 -18.50 10.15
N LEU A 18 -5.71 -17.85 9.50
CA LEU A 18 -5.45 -17.96 8.07
C LEU A 18 -4.51 -19.15 7.83
N PRO A 19 -4.88 -20.14 7.00
CA PRO A 19 -4.01 -21.26 6.70
C PRO A 19 -2.87 -20.84 5.76
N HIS A 20 -1.71 -21.46 5.95
CA HIS A 20 -0.65 -21.43 4.95
C HIS A 20 -1.12 -22.21 3.72
N SER A 21 -1.03 -21.60 2.54
CA SER A 21 -1.45 -22.27 1.32
C SER A 21 -0.62 -21.80 0.14
N LYS A 22 -0.07 -22.77 -0.61
CA LYS A 22 0.58 -22.53 -1.90
C LYS A 22 -0.42 -22.16 -2.99
N LYS A 23 -1.68 -22.59 -2.84
CA LYS A 23 -2.79 -22.28 -3.75
C LYS A 23 -3.60 -21.11 -3.19
N PRO A 24 -4.09 -20.19 -4.03
CA PRO A 24 -4.97 -19.12 -3.56
C PRO A 24 -6.20 -19.66 -2.84
N LEU A 25 -6.40 -19.22 -1.61
CA LEU A 25 -7.60 -19.49 -0.82
C LEU A 25 -8.74 -18.64 -1.39
N VAL A 26 -9.75 -19.31 -1.92
CA VAL A 26 -10.89 -18.62 -2.54
C VAL A 26 -11.72 -17.93 -1.48
N PHE A 27 -11.99 -16.65 -1.73
CA PHE A 27 -12.89 -15.79 -0.97
C PHE A 27 -13.73 -14.98 -1.96
N HIS A 28 -15.04 -15.04 -1.84
CA HIS A 28 -15.94 -14.37 -2.77
C HIS A 28 -16.16 -12.91 -2.36
N SER A 29 -16.38 -12.03 -3.35
CA SER A 29 -16.62 -10.60 -3.12
C SER A 29 -17.86 -10.30 -2.27
N ASP A 30 -18.76 -11.26 -2.09
CA ASP A 30 -19.93 -11.19 -1.20
C ASP A 30 -19.62 -11.57 0.26
N GLY A 31 -18.36 -11.90 0.57
CA GLY A 31 -17.91 -12.29 1.90
C GLY A 31 -17.99 -13.79 2.20
N THR A 32 -18.45 -14.61 1.26
CA THR A 32 -18.54 -16.07 1.43
C THR A 32 -17.24 -16.78 1.06
N TYR A 33 -16.97 -17.91 1.70
CA TYR A 33 -15.83 -18.77 1.40
C TYR A 33 -16.05 -20.18 1.95
N ASP A 34 -15.37 -21.17 1.36
CA ASP A 34 -15.44 -22.56 1.82
C ASP A 34 -14.61 -22.75 3.09
N LYS A 35 -15.27 -22.60 4.24
CA LYS A 35 -14.67 -22.80 5.56
C LYS A 35 -14.08 -24.20 5.73
N ALA A 36 -14.69 -25.23 5.12
CA ALA A 36 -14.19 -26.59 5.24
C ALA A 36 -12.89 -26.78 4.44
N ALA A 37 -12.80 -26.20 3.23
CA ALA A 37 -11.56 -26.19 2.46
C ALA A 37 -10.43 -25.44 3.20
N TRP A 38 -10.73 -24.29 3.79
CA TRP A 38 -9.75 -23.53 4.58
C TRP A 38 -9.31 -24.29 5.84
N GLN A 39 -10.24 -24.98 6.51
CA GLN A 39 -9.91 -25.81 7.66
C GLN A 39 -9.03 -27.01 7.29
N ARG A 40 -9.27 -27.65 6.13
CA ARG A 40 -8.38 -28.70 5.62
C ARG A 40 -6.98 -28.15 5.33
N ALA A 41 -6.88 -27.00 4.64
CA ALA A 41 -5.60 -26.34 4.40
C ALA A 41 -4.87 -26.00 5.71
N MET A 42 -5.60 -25.61 6.76
CA MET A 42 -5.04 -25.36 8.09
C MET A 42 -4.47 -26.64 8.73
N GLN A 43 -5.17 -27.76 8.59
CA GLN A 43 -4.72 -29.05 9.11
C GLN A 43 -3.48 -29.55 8.37
N ASP A 44 -3.45 -29.38 7.05
CA ASP A 44 -2.39 -29.92 6.19
C ASP A 44 -1.10 -29.09 6.26
N ASN A 45 -1.23 -27.76 6.28
CA ASN A 45 -0.09 -26.84 6.11
C ASN A 45 0.20 -25.99 7.35
N GLY A 46 -0.68 -26.01 8.35
CA GLY A 46 -0.59 -25.13 9.51
C GLY A 46 -0.99 -23.67 9.23
N PRO A 47 -0.90 -22.81 10.25
CA PRO A 47 -1.29 -21.41 10.13
C PRO A 47 -0.22 -20.56 9.44
N ALA A 48 -0.68 -19.65 8.58
CA ALA A 48 0.06 -18.49 8.09
C ALA A 48 -0.10 -17.27 9.02
N ALA A 49 -1.29 -17.12 9.59
CA ALA A 49 -1.58 -16.13 10.62
C ALA A 49 -2.63 -16.69 11.57
N ARG A 50 -2.55 -16.37 12.87
CA ARG A 50 -3.56 -16.72 13.86
C ARG A 50 -4.56 -15.58 14.01
N LEU A 51 -5.69 -15.87 14.66
CA LEU A 51 -6.62 -14.84 15.11
C LEU A 51 -5.88 -13.75 15.91
N GLY A 52 -5.99 -12.50 15.48
CA GLY A 52 -5.35 -11.35 16.11
C GLY A 52 -3.94 -11.04 15.61
N ASP A 53 -3.33 -11.92 14.81
CA ASP A 53 -2.01 -11.66 14.22
C ASP A 53 -2.10 -10.54 13.18
N GLU A 54 -1.06 -9.72 13.11
CA GLU A 54 -0.89 -8.76 12.04
C GLU A 54 -0.43 -9.46 10.75
N ILE A 55 -1.03 -9.06 9.64
CA ILE A 55 -0.71 -9.53 8.31
C ILE A 55 -0.45 -8.34 7.40
N GLN A 56 0.41 -8.53 6.40
CA GLN A 56 0.72 -7.55 5.38
C GLN A 56 0.31 -8.09 4.02
N ILE A 57 -0.39 -7.27 3.22
CA ILE A 57 -0.57 -7.55 1.80
C ILE A 57 0.71 -7.13 1.07
N THR A 58 1.50 -8.10 0.62
CA THR A 58 2.82 -7.85 0.02
C THR A 58 2.78 -7.73 -1.49
N ARG A 59 1.74 -8.28 -2.15
CA ARG A 59 1.54 -8.17 -3.59
C ARG A 59 0.05 -8.25 -3.94
N VAL A 60 -0.34 -7.52 -4.97
CA VAL A 60 -1.69 -7.54 -5.54
C VAL A 60 -1.56 -7.75 -7.05
N GLU A 61 -2.35 -8.67 -7.60
CA GLU A 61 -2.48 -8.86 -9.04
C GLU A 61 -3.96 -8.94 -9.43
N ILE A 62 -4.32 -8.27 -10.50
CA ILE A 62 -5.71 -8.21 -10.99
C ILE A 62 -5.80 -9.10 -12.23
N GLU A 63 -6.64 -10.12 -12.16
CA GLU A 63 -7.00 -10.95 -13.30
C GLU A 63 -8.42 -10.63 -13.79
N SER A 64 -8.89 -11.35 -14.82
CA SER A 64 -10.18 -11.07 -15.47
C SER A 64 -11.37 -11.14 -14.51
N ASN A 65 -11.41 -12.10 -13.58
CA ASN A 65 -12.53 -12.33 -12.66
C ASN A 65 -12.13 -12.44 -11.18
N LYS A 66 -10.87 -12.15 -10.85
CA LYS A 66 -10.37 -12.23 -9.48
C LYS A 66 -9.25 -11.24 -9.22
N ILE A 67 -9.15 -10.78 -7.98
CA ILE A 67 -7.99 -10.08 -7.47
C ILE A 67 -7.23 -11.06 -6.59
N LEU A 68 -5.96 -11.22 -6.86
CA LEU A 68 -5.10 -12.11 -6.14
C LEU A 68 -4.20 -11.34 -5.18
N LEU A 69 -4.17 -11.77 -3.93
CA LEU A 69 -3.49 -11.10 -2.82
C LEU A 69 -2.43 -12.04 -2.24
N GLU A 70 -1.20 -11.57 -2.18
CA GLU A 70 -0.12 -12.23 -1.46
C GLU A 70 -0.05 -11.66 -0.04
N ILE A 71 -0.05 -12.56 0.94
CA ILE A 71 -0.04 -12.23 2.37
C ILE A 71 1.31 -12.64 2.95
N ASN A 72 1.97 -11.73 3.68
CA ASN A 72 3.24 -11.96 4.38
C ASN A 72 4.34 -12.57 3.48
N GLY A 73 4.46 -12.11 2.23
CA GLY A 73 5.47 -12.59 1.28
C GLY A 73 5.15 -13.95 0.65
N GLY A 74 3.93 -14.46 0.85
CA GLY A 74 3.43 -15.68 0.21
C GLY A 74 4.18 -16.94 0.60
N THR A 75 4.13 -17.94 -0.28
CA THR A 75 4.94 -19.16 -0.16
C THR A 75 6.17 -19.03 -1.08
N ARG A 76 7.36 -19.45 -0.64
CA ARG A 76 8.61 -19.34 -1.44
C ARG A 76 8.59 -20.24 -2.70
N SER A 77 7.75 -19.95 -3.68
CA SER A 77 7.70 -20.63 -4.98
C SER A 77 7.35 -19.65 -6.11
N GLY A 78 8.07 -19.77 -7.23
CA GLY A 78 8.17 -18.72 -8.26
C GLY A 78 6.97 -18.54 -9.19
N HIS A 79 5.91 -19.36 -9.13
CA HIS A 79 4.76 -19.21 -10.01
C HIS A 79 3.47 -19.65 -9.30
N TRP A 80 2.86 -18.74 -8.55
CA TRP A 80 1.65 -19.01 -7.76
C TRP A 80 0.34 -18.82 -8.56
N TYR A 81 0.43 -18.29 -9.78
CA TYR A 81 -0.69 -18.19 -10.75
C TYR A 81 -0.90 -19.47 -11.57
N ASP A 82 0.13 -20.32 -11.63
CA ASP A 82 0.13 -21.50 -12.49
C ASP A 82 -0.54 -22.68 -11.79
N HIS A 83 -1.67 -23.09 -12.39
CA HIS A 83 -2.41 -24.33 -12.17
C HIS A 83 -3.40 -24.35 -10.99
N VAL A 84 -4.61 -23.84 -11.25
CA VAL A 84 -5.82 -24.45 -10.68
C VAL A 84 -6.08 -25.77 -11.41
N GLN A 85 -5.32 -26.81 -11.05
CA GLN A 85 -5.69 -28.20 -11.33
C GLN A 85 -6.00 -28.91 -10.00
N VAL A 86 -7.20 -29.49 -9.97
CA VAL A 86 -7.64 -30.46 -8.96
C VAL A 86 -7.02 -31.79 -9.35
N GLY A 87 -5.97 -32.20 -8.63
CA GLY A 87 -5.20 -33.40 -8.93
C GLY A 87 -4.68 -34.03 -7.64
N VAL A 88 -4.94 -35.33 -7.53
CA VAL A 88 -4.73 -36.21 -6.37
C VAL A 88 -3.24 -36.55 -6.18
N GLY A 89 -2.78 -36.49 -4.93
CA GLY A 89 -1.71 -37.34 -4.41
C GLY A 89 -0.26 -36.85 -4.57
N GLY A 90 0.50 -36.94 -3.48
CA GLY A 90 1.96 -36.83 -3.50
C GLY A 90 2.54 -36.26 -2.20
N THR A 91 2.94 -37.13 -1.29
CA THR A 91 3.66 -36.84 -0.04
C THR A 91 5.01 -36.17 -0.29
N SER A 92 5.30 -35.07 0.41
CA SER A 92 6.67 -34.65 0.71
C SER A 92 6.72 -33.99 2.10
N SER A 93 7.50 -34.58 3.00
CA SER A 93 7.75 -34.11 4.37
C SER A 93 8.52 -32.77 4.38
N PRO A 94 8.24 -31.84 5.32
CA PRO A 94 9.07 -30.66 5.46
C PRO A 94 10.29 -30.92 6.35
N VAL A 95 11.42 -30.38 5.91
CA VAL A 95 12.67 -30.26 6.67
C VAL A 95 12.55 -29.07 7.63
N HIS A 96 12.91 -29.29 8.89
CA HIS A 96 13.01 -28.25 9.91
C HIS A 96 14.28 -27.42 9.73
N THR A 97 14.17 -26.10 9.86
CA THR A 97 15.19 -25.22 10.47
C THR A 97 14.59 -23.84 10.78
N ASN A 98 14.26 -23.58 12.04
CA ASN A 98 15.00 -22.61 12.89
C ASN A 98 14.22 -22.28 14.16
N GLN A 99 14.92 -22.45 15.28
CA GLN A 99 14.54 -21.99 16.61
C GLN A 99 14.89 -20.50 16.72
N ASN A 100 13.93 -19.63 16.41
CA ASN A 100 13.70 -18.31 17.01
C ASN A 100 12.68 -17.53 16.16
N GLY A 101 11.45 -17.42 16.66
CA GLY A 101 10.48 -16.37 16.30
C GLY A 101 9.89 -16.41 14.89
N GLN A 102 8.80 -17.19 14.75
CA GLN A 102 7.82 -17.18 13.63
C GLN A 102 8.38 -17.44 12.21
N PRO A 103 8.19 -18.64 11.63
CA PRO A 103 8.38 -18.79 10.19
C PRO A 103 7.41 -17.86 9.47
N VAL A 104 7.91 -17.04 8.55
CA VAL A 104 7.10 -16.21 7.65
C VAL A 104 6.42 -17.15 6.65
N ASN A 105 5.42 -17.89 7.13
CA ASN A 105 4.57 -18.74 6.32
C ASN A 105 3.50 -17.82 5.73
N GLY A 106 3.76 -17.20 4.59
CA GLY A 106 2.77 -16.37 3.92
C GLY A 106 1.61 -17.19 3.34
N SER A 107 0.62 -16.53 2.76
CA SER A 107 -0.51 -17.20 2.12
C SER A 107 -0.92 -16.45 0.86
N HIS A 108 -1.84 -17.03 0.11
CA HIS A 108 -2.42 -16.41 -1.08
C HIS A 108 -3.93 -16.41 -0.93
N ILE A 109 -4.59 -15.29 -1.21
CA ILE A 109 -6.06 -15.18 -1.24
C ILE A 109 -6.49 -14.78 -2.64
N ALA A 110 -7.52 -15.45 -3.14
CA ALA A 110 -8.21 -15.06 -4.36
C ALA A 110 -9.56 -14.44 -4.02
N LEU A 111 -9.67 -13.12 -4.17
CA LEU A 111 -10.93 -12.39 -4.11
C LEU A 111 -11.66 -12.57 -5.44
N VAL A 112 -12.65 -13.46 -5.49
CA VAL A 112 -13.35 -13.87 -6.70
C VAL A 112 -14.65 -13.09 -6.88
N PHE A 113 -14.86 -12.59 -8.10
CA PHE A 113 -16.07 -11.87 -8.50
C PHE A 113 -16.97 -12.79 -9.34
N PRO A 114 -18.30 -12.59 -9.29
CA PRO A 114 -19.24 -13.37 -10.12
C PRO A 114 -19.07 -13.11 -11.62
N GLY A 115 -18.44 -12.00 -12.00
CA GLY A 115 -18.12 -11.63 -13.37
C GLY A 115 -16.74 -10.99 -13.47
N SER A 116 -16.56 -10.09 -14.43
CA SER A 116 -15.31 -9.35 -14.55
C SER A 116 -15.05 -8.50 -13.30
N VAL A 117 -13.78 -8.34 -12.93
CA VAL A 117 -13.39 -7.44 -11.83
C VAL A 117 -13.90 -6.03 -12.15
N PRO A 118 -14.78 -5.44 -11.33
CA PRO A 118 -15.29 -4.10 -11.58
C PRO A 118 -14.21 -3.04 -11.30
N SER A 119 -14.43 -1.82 -11.77
CA SER A 119 -13.57 -0.69 -11.41
C SER A 119 -13.80 -0.34 -9.93
N LEU A 120 -12.89 -0.78 -9.06
CA LEU A 120 -12.97 -0.63 -7.61
C LEU A 120 -11.83 0.25 -7.08
N LYS A 121 -12.07 0.86 -5.93
CA LYS A 121 -11.03 1.52 -5.11
C LYS A 121 -10.49 0.57 -4.05
N ALA A 122 -9.28 0.84 -3.55
CA ALA A 122 -8.65 0.06 -2.48
C ALA A 122 -9.56 -0.05 -1.22
N ALA A 123 -10.25 1.04 -0.87
CA ALA A 123 -11.18 1.07 0.26
C ALA A 123 -12.36 0.09 0.10
N GLU A 124 -12.87 -0.10 -1.12
CA GLU A 124 -13.98 -1.03 -1.38
C GLU A 124 -13.50 -2.48 -1.26
N ILE A 125 -12.28 -2.77 -1.71
CA ILE A 125 -11.67 -4.11 -1.55
C ILE A 125 -11.43 -4.44 -0.07
N ARG A 126 -10.99 -3.46 0.73
CA ARG A 126 -10.90 -3.63 2.19
C ARG A 126 -12.23 -3.98 2.83
N GLN A 127 -13.31 -3.30 2.41
CA GLN A 127 -14.65 -3.61 2.90
C GLN A 127 -15.09 -5.03 2.52
N MET A 128 -14.75 -5.50 1.32
CA MET A 128 -15.03 -6.90 0.92
C MET A 128 -14.25 -7.90 1.77
N LEU A 129 -13.01 -7.58 2.14
CA LEU A 129 -12.14 -8.43 2.98
C LEU A 129 -12.42 -8.30 4.49
N ALA A 130 -13.23 -7.32 4.91
CA ALA A 130 -13.59 -7.06 6.31
C ALA A 130 -14.15 -8.26 7.11
N PRO A 131 -14.76 -9.28 6.48
CA PRO A 131 -15.16 -10.50 7.20
C PRO A 131 -13.96 -11.30 7.75
N ILE A 132 -12.79 -11.25 7.11
CA ILE A 132 -11.61 -12.04 7.46
C ILE A 132 -10.42 -11.20 7.93
N PHE A 133 -10.38 -9.92 7.58
CA PHE A 133 -9.34 -8.99 7.97
C PHE A 133 -9.94 -7.74 8.60
N ASP A 134 -9.26 -7.22 9.61
CA ASP A 134 -9.55 -5.95 10.23
C ASP A 134 -8.49 -4.94 9.79
N PHE A 135 -8.88 -4.01 8.92
CA PHE A 135 -8.04 -2.92 8.45
C PHE A 135 -8.16 -1.66 9.32
N GLU A 136 -8.97 -1.70 10.40
CA GLU A 136 -9.18 -0.55 11.31
C GLU A 136 -8.08 -0.41 12.37
N LYS A 137 -7.07 -1.30 12.39
CA LYS A 137 -5.83 -0.96 13.07
C LYS A 137 -5.22 0.22 12.33
N HIS A 138 -5.53 1.41 12.83
CA HIS A 138 -4.92 2.67 12.47
C HIS A 138 -3.43 2.41 12.28
N THR A 139 -2.97 2.47 11.03
CA THR A 139 -1.54 2.41 10.75
C THR A 139 -0.84 3.45 11.63
N ALA A 140 0.44 3.26 11.96
CA ALA A 140 1.18 4.29 12.72
C ALA A 140 1.04 5.69 12.07
N ALA A 141 0.86 5.72 10.75
CA ALA A 141 0.53 6.91 9.98
C ALA A 141 -0.87 7.49 10.31
N GLU A 142 -1.94 6.69 10.40
CA GLU A 142 -3.27 7.16 10.77
C GLU A 142 -3.34 7.63 12.23
N GLN A 143 -2.72 6.91 13.17
CA GLN A 143 -2.61 7.37 14.56
C GLN A 143 -1.82 8.67 14.68
N TYR A 144 -0.84 8.87 13.80
CA TYR A 144 -0.10 10.11 13.69
C TYR A 144 -1.00 11.22 13.13
N VAL A 145 -1.72 10.97 12.03
CA VAL A 145 -2.66 11.92 11.42
C VAL A 145 -3.74 12.37 12.40
N ASP A 146 -4.28 11.48 13.23
CA ASP A 146 -5.28 11.81 14.26
C ASP A 146 -4.78 12.81 15.32
N LYS A 147 -3.46 12.88 15.53
CA LYS A 147 -2.82 13.83 16.46
C LYS A 147 -2.46 15.17 15.79
N LEU A 148 -2.59 15.28 14.47
CA LEU A 148 -2.23 16.50 13.74
C LEU A 148 -3.27 17.63 13.94
N PRO A 149 -2.84 18.89 13.81
CA PRO A 149 -3.77 20.03 13.73
C PRO A 149 -4.78 19.87 12.59
N GLU A 150 -6.01 20.35 12.81
CA GLU A 150 -7.12 20.23 11.85
C GLU A 150 -6.80 20.76 10.43
N PRO A 151 -6.07 21.89 10.26
CA PRO A 151 -5.68 22.36 8.93
C PRO A 151 -4.81 21.35 8.16
N ILE A 152 -3.92 20.65 8.86
CA ILE A 152 -3.00 19.66 8.28
C ILE A 152 -3.74 18.37 7.95
N LYS A 153 -4.62 17.90 8.85
CA LYS A 153 -5.52 16.76 8.59
C LYS A 153 -6.34 16.97 7.32
N LYS A 154 -6.96 18.15 7.20
CA LYS A 154 -7.76 18.52 6.03
C LYS A 154 -6.92 18.53 4.76
N ALA A 155 -5.71 19.08 4.80
CA ALA A 155 -4.81 19.12 3.65
C ALA A 155 -4.34 17.72 3.20
N ILE A 156 -4.04 16.80 4.13
CA ILE A 156 -3.76 15.40 3.81
C ILE A 156 -4.97 14.74 3.14
N LYS A 157 -6.17 14.94 3.69
CA LYS A 157 -7.42 14.41 3.11
C LYS A 157 -7.71 14.98 1.72
N GLU A 158 -7.40 16.24 1.50
CA GLU A 158 -7.54 16.94 0.20
C GLU A 158 -6.35 16.69 -0.74
N GLN A 159 -5.38 15.88 -0.34
CA GLN A 159 -4.18 15.54 -1.11
C GLN A 159 -3.44 16.78 -1.63
N ARG A 160 -3.20 17.75 -0.74
CA ARG A 160 -2.47 18.98 -1.06
C ARG A 160 -1.50 19.37 0.05
N PRO A 161 -0.40 20.06 -0.29
CA PRO A 161 0.46 20.65 0.73
C PRO A 161 -0.19 21.93 1.28
N VAL A 162 0.15 22.29 2.52
CA VAL A 162 -0.12 23.60 3.12
C VAL A 162 1.12 24.09 3.86
N GLU A 163 1.26 25.41 3.99
CA GLU A 163 2.35 26.01 4.76
C GLU A 163 2.35 25.50 6.21
N GLY A 164 3.54 25.30 6.77
CA GLY A 164 3.74 24.76 8.11
C GLY A 164 3.77 23.22 8.20
N MET A 165 3.44 22.49 7.14
CA MET A 165 3.66 21.04 7.10
C MET A 165 5.16 20.70 7.21
N ASP A 166 5.52 19.59 7.86
CA ASP A 166 6.87 19.01 7.72
C ASP A 166 6.94 18.03 6.53
N ARG A 167 8.17 17.58 6.24
CA ARG A 167 8.47 16.63 5.17
C ARG A 167 7.58 15.39 5.22
N ASP A 168 7.39 14.79 6.39
CA ASP A 168 6.60 13.57 6.54
C ASP A 168 5.12 13.83 6.28
N GLN A 169 4.57 14.95 6.74
CA GLN A 169 3.20 15.36 6.44
C GLN A 169 2.97 15.64 4.95
N VAL A 170 3.95 16.25 4.26
CA VAL A 170 3.87 16.45 2.81
C VAL A 170 3.95 15.10 2.07
N LEU A 171 4.78 14.17 2.54
CA LEU A 171 4.82 12.81 1.99
C LEU A 171 3.50 12.05 2.22
N LEU A 172 2.85 12.24 3.37
CA LEU A 172 1.53 11.68 3.64
C LEU A 172 0.46 12.29 2.73
N ALA A 173 0.51 13.59 2.47
CA ALA A 173 -0.47 14.29 1.64
C ALA A 173 -0.30 13.99 0.14
N LEU A 174 0.94 13.97 -0.36
CA LEU A 174 1.25 13.98 -1.80
C LEU A 174 2.02 12.75 -2.29
N GLY A 175 2.57 11.94 -1.38
CA GLY A 175 3.51 10.87 -1.70
C GLY A 175 4.93 11.38 -1.96
N LYS A 176 5.75 10.53 -2.61
CA LYS A 176 7.13 10.87 -2.96
C LYS A 176 7.15 11.95 -4.07
N PRO A 177 7.99 12.98 -3.95
CA PRO A 177 8.15 13.97 -5.01
C PRO A 177 8.80 13.34 -6.24
N HIS A 178 8.53 13.92 -7.41
CA HIS A 178 9.22 13.57 -8.66
C HIS A 178 10.69 13.98 -8.61
N SER A 179 10.97 15.19 -8.09
CA SER A 179 12.34 15.68 -7.89
C SER A 179 12.48 16.41 -6.55
N LYS A 180 13.67 16.37 -5.96
CA LYS A 180 14.04 17.12 -4.76
C LYS A 180 15.44 17.71 -4.89
N SER A 181 15.62 18.93 -4.43
CA SER A 181 16.94 19.57 -4.28
C SER A 181 17.07 20.15 -2.87
N ARG A 182 18.30 20.16 -2.34
CA ARG A 182 18.63 20.79 -1.07
C ARG A 182 19.80 21.73 -1.29
N GLU A 183 19.67 22.94 -0.77
CA GLU A 183 20.66 24.00 -0.84
C GLU A 183 20.81 24.62 0.55
N THR A 184 21.99 25.10 0.86
CA THR A 184 22.21 25.98 2.01
C THR A 184 22.32 27.38 1.46
N ASP A 185 21.50 28.30 1.97
CA ASP A 185 21.56 29.68 1.51
C ASP A 185 22.74 30.45 2.13
N LYS A 186 22.84 31.74 1.82
CA LYS A 186 23.94 32.61 2.23
C LYS A 186 23.93 32.91 3.73
N ASP A 187 22.77 32.78 4.35
CA ASP A 187 22.52 33.04 5.76
C ASP A 187 22.71 31.75 6.59
N GLY A 188 22.88 30.60 5.92
CA GLY A 188 23.18 29.31 6.52
C GLY A 188 21.95 28.41 6.67
N ASP A 189 20.79 28.83 6.16
CA ASP A 189 19.54 28.10 6.29
C ASP A 189 19.47 26.94 5.30
N GLU A 190 18.97 25.78 5.76
CA GLU A 190 18.67 24.66 4.87
C GLU A 190 17.37 24.90 4.11
N ILE A 191 17.49 25.15 2.80
CA ILE A 191 16.37 25.24 1.87
C ILE A 191 16.24 23.90 1.14
N GLU A 192 15.04 23.37 1.07
CA GLU A 192 14.75 22.16 0.30
C GLU A 192 13.56 22.40 -0.63
N ASP A 193 13.70 22.11 -1.92
CA ASP A 193 12.64 22.28 -2.91
C ASP A 193 12.21 20.92 -3.44
N TRP A 194 10.91 20.62 -3.33
CA TRP A 194 10.28 19.40 -3.83
C TRP A 194 9.35 19.73 -4.99
N ILE A 195 9.41 18.92 -6.04
CA ILE A 195 8.60 19.07 -7.25
C ILE A 195 7.74 17.83 -7.42
N TYR A 196 6.44 18.05 -7.61
CA TYR A 196 5.43 17.03 -7.87
C TYR A 196 4.82 17.23 -9.26
N GLY A 197 4.50 16.12 -9.92
CA GLY A 197 3.95 16.11 -11.27
C GLY A 197 5.02 16.18 -12.37
N GLU A 198 4.59 15.89 -13.60
CA GLU A 198 5.43 15.90 -14.80
C GLU A 198 4.71 16.65 -15.93
N PRO A 199 5.39 17.48 -16.74
CA PRO A 199 4.82 18.06 -17.95
C PRO A 199 4.51 17.00 -19.03
N PRO A 200 3.43 17.17 -19.82
CA PRO A 200 2.41 18.20 -19.70
C PRO A 200 1.39 17.91 -18.58
N GLY A 201 1.07 18.92 -17.77
CA GLY A 201 0.16 18.73 -16.63
C GLY A 201 0.36 19.73 -15.50
N LYS A 202 -0.31 19.46 -14.37
CA LYS A 202 -0.15 20.23 -13.13
C LYS A 202 1.18 19.85 -12.47
N MET A 203 1.99 20.85 -12.21
CA MET A 203 3.18 20.77 -11.38
C MET A 203 2.94 21.51 -10.06
N THR A 204 3.35 20.91 -8.95
CA THR A 204 3.32 21.53 -7.63
C THR A 204 4.73 21.61 -7.08
N PHE A 205 5.17 22.81 -6.74
CA PHE A 205 6.46 23.11 -6.14
C PHE A 205 6.24 23.39 -4.65
N VAL A 206 6.99 22.72 -3.79
CA VAL A 206 6.91 22.85 -2.33
C VAL A 206 8.30 23.17 -1.81
N ARG A 207 8.45 24.37 -1.22
CA ARG A 207 9.69 24.82 -0.59
C ARG A 207 9.63 24.63 0.91
N PHE A 208 10.68 24.06 1.46
CA PHE A 208 10.92 23.93 2.88
C PHE A 208 12.04 24.89 3.32
N ASN A 209 11.90 25.46 4.50
CA ASN A 209 13.00 26.04 5.29
C ASN A 209 12.92 25.44 6.70
N GLU A 210 14.05 25.08 7.29
CA GLU A 210 14.15 24.41 8.59
C GLU A 210 13.23 23.17 8.71
N GLY A 211 13.01 22.48 7.58
CA GLY A 211 12.17 21.28 7.51
C GLY A 211 10.66 21.54 7.51
N LYS A 212 10.19 22.80 7.42
CA LYS A 212 8.78 23.17 7.32
C LYS A 212 8.46 23.83 5.99
N VAL A 213 7.28 23.56 5.45
CA VAL A 213 6.80 24.19 4.21
C VAL A 213 6.63 25.69 4.44
N VAL A 214 7.37 26.49 3.67
CA VAL A 214 7.30 27.95 3.70
C VAL A 214 6.72 28.56 2.43
N LYS A 215 6.64 27.78 1.34
CA LYS A 215 6.04 28.25 0.08
C LYS A 215 5.53 27.10 -0.77
N ILE A 216 4.37 27.31 -1.39
CA ILE A 216 3.78 26.39 -2.37
C ILE A 216 3.48 27.16 -3.65
N GLN A 217 3.80 26.58 -4.80
CA GLN A 217 3.49 27.16 -6.11
C GLN A 217 2.95 26.08 -7.04
N GLU A 218 1.89 26.38 -7.80
CA GLU A 218 1.32 25.47 -8.79
C GLU A 218 1.54 26.04 -10.20
N SER A 219 1.90 25.20 -11.16
CA SER A 219 2.09 25.56 -12.57
C SER A 219 1.40 24.53 -13.47
N TYR A 220 0.83 24.95 -14.59
CA TYR A 220 0.23 24.06 -15.58
C TYR A 220 1.00 24.18 -16.89
N ALA A 221 1.83 23.19 -17.20
CA ALA A 221 2.58 23.17 -18.45
C ALA A 221 1.73 22.58 -19.58
N ASN A 222 0.80 23.37 -20.17
CA ASN A 222 0.37 23.22 -21.58
C ASN A 222 -0.58 24.30 -22.15
N VAL A 223 -0.67 25.51 -21.60
CA VAL A 223 -1.42 26.60 -22.25
C VAL A 223 -0.51 27.82 -22.32
N GLY A 224 -0.22 28.27 -23.54
CA GLY A 224 0.89 29.16 -23.86
C GLY A 224 1.03 30.39 -22.95
N GLY A 225 2.29 30.68 -22.61
CA GLY A 225 2.75 32.01 -22.23
C GLY A 225 2.81 32.31 -20.74
N VAL A 226 3.80 31.76 -20.03
CA VAL A 226 4.78 32.53 -19.24
C VAL A 226 5.94 31.60 -18.85
N THR A 227 7.13 31.88 -19.36
CA THR A 227 8.37 31.28 -18.87
C THR A 227 8.61 31.74 -17.43
N ALA A 228 8.96 30.81 -16.54
CA ALA A 228 9.45 31.15 -15.19
C ALA A 228 10.60 32.17 -15.30
N PRO A 229 10.73 33.11 -14.34
CA PRO A 229 11.85 34.05 -14.34
C PRO A 229 13.17 33.25 -14.31
N PRO A 230 14.18 33.65 -15.10
CA PRO A 230 15.48 33.00 -15.05
C PRO A 230 16.07 33.12 -13.64
N LEU A 231 16.65 32.02 -13.16
CA LEU A 231 17.39 32.00 -11.90
C LEU A 231 18.48 33.09 -11.94
N PRO A 232 18.66 33.87 -10.87
CA PRO A 232 19.73 34.86 -10.82
C PRO A 232 21.10 34.18 -10.97
N PRO A 233 22.05 34.81 -11.67
CA PRO A 233 23.36 34.20 -11.91
C PRO A 233 24.10 33.94 -10.60
N PRO A 234 24.89 32.85 -10.53
CA PRO A 234 25.69 32.54 -9.35
C PRO A 234 26.66 33.69 -9.05
N ARG A 235 26.71 34.11 -7.79
CA ARG A 235 27.72 35.06 -7.28
C ARG A 235 28.93 34.30 -6.76
#